data_AF-A0A5P3VFS0-F1
#
_entry.id   AF-A0A5P3VFS0-F1
#
_cell.length_a   1.000
_cell.length_b   1.000
_cell.length_c   1.000
_cell.angle_alpha   90.00
_cell.angle_beta   90.00
_cell.angle_gamma   90.00
#
_symmetry.space_group_name_H-M   'P 1'
#
loop_
_entity.id
_entity.type
_entity.pdbx_description
1 polymer ?
#
loop_
_entity_poly.entity_id
_entity_poly.type
_entity_poly.pdbx_seq_one_letter_code
_entity_poly.pdbx_strand_id
1 'polypeptide(L)'
;MWQHRVNRVNGVNGGHGVDGAVRPGCVPRRQAAGSAAVEFAIVVPLLLAIVIGIVYYGMVLALQQVLTLAAEEGARAALRYPSGVSGTGAAATQAARVSAASAMALGTLPTSISSAITPTNVAQAVPCASGSADLCVQVTLRLPTANILPAVPMVPVPATLSGTAMVQLSPDI
;
A
#
# COMPACT_ATOMS: atom_id res chain seq x y z
N MET A 1 -12.12 55.98 -104.34
CA MET A 1 -12.30 54.83 -105.24
C MET A 1 -10.91 54.17 -105.37
N TRP A 2 -10.68 53.10 -104.57
CA TRP A 2 -9.52 52.17 -104.58
C TRP A 2 -8.16 52.71 -104.06
N GLN A 3 -7.75 52.46 -102.81
CA GLN A 3 -7.16 51.23 -102.23
C GLN A 3 -6.03 50.63 -103.08
N HIS A 4 -4.80 50.60 -102.55
CA HIS A 4 -3.96 49.41 -102.55
C HIS A 4 -3.02 49.41 -101.33
N ARG A 5 -3.39 48.58 -100.35
CA ARG A 5 -2.54 48.16 -99.24
C ARG A 5 -1.47 47.22 -99.80
N VAL A 6 -0.20 47.50 -99.50
CA VAL A 6 0.91 46.55 -99.61
C VAL A 6 1.35 46.08 -98.23
N ASN A 7 1.80 44.84 -98.22
CA ASN A 7 1.76 43.88 -97.13
C ASN A 7 3.17 43.60 -96.56
N ARG A 8 3.18 43.30 -95.25
CA ARG A 8 4.15 42.50 -94.48
C ARG A 8 5.62 42.93 -94.43
N VAL A 9 6.11 43.09 -93.19
CA VAL A 9 7.07 42.10 -92.65
C VAL A 9 6.90 41.93 -91.14
N ASN A 10 6.90 40.67 -90.73
CA ASN A 10 6.86 40.18 -89.36
C ASN A 10 8.16 40.53 -88.62
N GLY A 11 8.03 41.00 -87.38
CA GLY A 11 9.16 41.31 -86.52
C GLY A 11 8.87 40.95 -85.07
N VAL A 12 9.45 39.82 -84.66
CA VAL A 12 10.04 39.57 -83.34
C VAL A 12 9.10 39.28 -82.16
N ASN A 13 8.96 37.97 -81.93
CA ASN A 13 9.19 37.24 -80.66
C ASN A 13 9.26 38.03 -79.35
N GLY A 14 8.44 37.61 -78.38
CA GLY A 14 8.56 38.00 -76.97
C GLY A 14 7.61 37.21 -76.08
N GLY A 15 7.57 35.88 -76.24
CA GLY A 15 6.86 35.00 -75.32
C GLY A 15 7.60 34.93 -73.98
N HIS A 16 7.14 35.70 -72.99
CA HIS A 16 7.54 35.50 -71.60
C HIS A 16 6.85 34.24 -71.06
N GLY A 17 7.51 33.09 -71.25
CA GLY A 17 7.25 31.89 -70.46
C GLY A 17 7.64 32.17 -69.01
N VAL A 18 6.65 32.28 -68.13
CA VAL A 18 6.86 32.20 -66.70
C VAL A 18 7.15 30.74 -66.35
N ASP A 19 8.42 30.38 -66.38
CA ASP A 19 8.90 29.10 -65.83
C ASP A 19 8.67 29.12 -64.32
N GLY A 20 7.52 28.57 -63.92
CA GLY A 20 7.20 28.27 -62.54
C GLY A 20 8.14 27.19 -62.01
N ALA A 21 9.27 27.62 -61.45
CA ALA A 21 10.17 26.77 -60.69
C ALA A 21 9.46 26.30 -59.41
N VAL A 22 8.83 25.13 -59.47
CA VAL A 22 8.35 24.39 -58.30
C VAL A 22 9.57 23.98 -57.48
N ARG A 23 9.85 24.73 -56.41
CA ARG A 23 10.83 24.34 -55.40
C ARG A 23 10.32 23.09 -54.68
N PRO A 24 11.10 22.00 -54.55
CA PRO A 24 10.69 20.90 -53.70
C PRO A 24 10.70 21.42 -52.27
N GLY A 25 9.51 21.59 -51.69
CA GLY A 25 9.39 21.90 -50.28
C GLY A 25 10.01 20.77 -49.48
N CYS A 26 11.04 21.08 -48.68
CA CYS A 26 11.51 20.18 -47.65
C CYS A 26 10.35 19.90 -46.69
N VAL A 27 9.79 18.70 -46.76
CA VAL A 27 8.83 18.22 -45.76
C VAL A 27 9.58 18.10 -44.44
N PRO A 28 9.21 18.84 -43.37
CA PRO A 28 9.84 18.66 -42.08
C PRO A 28 9.50 17.26 -41.57
N ARG A 29 10.51 16.37 -41.54
CA ARG A 29 10.41 15.04 -40.93
C ARG A 29 10.30 15.18 -39.41
N ARG A 30 9.10 15.54 -38.94
CA ARG A 30 8.76 15.75 -37.52
C ARG A 30 8.24 14.49 -36.82
N GLN A 31 8.56 13.30 -37.32
CA GLN A 31 7.80 12.08 -37.02
C GLN A 31 8.46 11.10 -36.04
N ALA A 32 9.71 11.32 -35.60
CA ALA A 32 10.44 10.35 -34.77
C ALA A 32 10.54 10.69 -33.27
N ALA A 33 10.31 11.94 -32.87
CA ALA A 33 10.45 12.36 -31.47
C ALA A 33 9.19 12.10 -30.61
N GLY A 34 8.07 11.69 -31.22
CA GLY A 34 6.79 11.50 -30.53
C GLY A 34 6.55 10.07 -30.01
N SER A 35 7.12 9.04 -30.65
CA SER A 35 6.84 7.63 -30.28
C SER A 35 7.41 7.27 -28.90
N ALA A 36 8.66 7.65 -28.63
CA ALA A 36 9.30 7.43 -27.33
C ALA A 36 8.57 8.12 -26.17
N ALA A 37 7.97 9.29 -26.42
CA ALA A 37 7.17 10.01 -25.42
C ALA A 37 5.86 9.26 -25.09
N VAL A 38 5.26 8.59 -26.08
CA VAL A 38 4.02 7.81 -25.89
C VAL A 38 4.30 6.49 -25.15
N GLU A 39 5.40 5.81 -25.46
CA GLU A 39 5.82 4.60 -24.73
C GLU A 39 6.07 4.91 -23.24
N PHE A 40 6.76 6.00 -22.96
CA PHE A 40 7.00 6.46 -21.59
C PHE A 40 5.69 6.83 -20.86
N ALA A 41 4.74 7.46 -21.55
CA ALA A 41 3.45 7.83 -20.98
C ALA A 41 2.61 6.62 -20.51
N ILE A 42 2.86 5.42 -21.03
CA ILE A 42 2.17 4.19 -20.63
C ILE A 42 2.97 3.43 -19.55
N VAL A 43 4.29 3.37 -19.66
CA VAL A 43 5.14 2.64 -18.72
C VAL A 43 5.21 3.32 -17.35
N VAL A 44 5.30 4.66 -17.31
CA VAL A 44 5.38 5.42 -16.06
C VAL A 44 4.19 5.20 -15.14
N PRO A 45 2.91 5.35 -15.56
CA PRO A 45 1.78 5.13 -14.67
C PRO A 45 1.71 3.68 -14.18
N LEU A 46 2.08 2.70 -15.03
CA LEU A 46 2.14 1.29 -14.62
C LEU A 46 3.21 1.05 -13.55
N LEU A 47 4.41 1.58 -13.76
CA LEU A 47 5.51 1.48 -12.80
C LEU A 47 5.16 2.17 -11.49
N LEU A 48 4.57 3.36 -11.55
CA LEU A 48 4.12 4.10 -10.38
C LEU A 48 3.05 3.33 -9.61
N ALA A 49 2.08 2.71 -10.29
CA ALA A 49 1.06 1.88 -9.66
C ALA A 49 1.68 0.70 -8.90
N ILE A 50 2.68 0.03 -9.48
CA ILE A 50 3.41 -1.07 -8.83
C ILE A 50 4.16 -0.57 -7.60
N VAL A 51 4.90 0.54 -7.71
CA VAL A 51 5.66 1.11 -6.58
C VAL A 51 4.73 1.54 -5.45
N ILE A 52 3.62 2.21 -5.76
CA ILE A 52 2.60 2.58 -4.76
C ILE A 52 2.05 1.32 -4.09
N GLY A 53 1.74 0.28 -4.86
CA GLY A 53 1.31 -1.01 -4.32
C GLY A 53 2.33 -1.61 -3.35
N ILE A 54 3.60 -1.68 -3.73
CA ILE A 54 4.67 -2.21 -2.89
C ILE A 54 4.80 -1.42 -1.59
N VAL A 55 4.85 -0.09 -1.66
CA VAL A 55 4.97 0.76 -0.47
C VAL A 55 3.76 0.57 0.45
N TYR A 56 2.56 0.54 -0.13
CA TYR A 56 1.32 0.42 0.61
C TYR A 56 1.21 -0.92 1.33
N TYR A 57 1.41 -2.04 0.63
CA TYR A 57 1.39 -3.37 1.24
C TYR A 57 2.58 -3.60 2.18
N GLY A 58 3.74 -2.98 1.89
CA GLY A 58 4.90 -2.98 2.78
C GLY A 58 4.58 -2.36 4.14
N MET A 59 3.88 -1.22 4.17
CA MET A 59 3.40 -0.62 5.43
C MET A 59 2.43 -1.53 6.17
N VAL A 60 1.46 -2.14 5.46
CA VAL A 60 0.49 -3.07 6.06
C VAL A 60 1.19 -4.25 6.72
N LEU A 61 2.15 -4.87 6.04
CA LEU A 61 2.91 -5.99 6.58
C LEU A 61 3.76 -5.58 7.79
N ALA A 62 4.41 -4.41 7.73
CA ALA A 62 5.18 -3.88 8.85
C ALA A 62 4.29 -3.65 10.09
N LEU A 63 3.09 -3.10 9.90
CA LEU A 63 2.09 -2.96 10.97
C LEU A 63 1.70 -4.32 11.57
N GLN A 64 1.45 -5.34 10.74
CA GLN A 64 1.15 -6.70 11.24
C GLN A 64 2.31 -7.31 12.04
N GLN A 65 3.55 -7.09 11.60
CA GLN A 65 4.74 -7.55 12.32
C GLN A 65 4.84 -6.90 13.71
N VAL A 66 4.62 -5.58 13.79
CA VAL A 66 4.64 -4.85 15.07
C VAL A 66 3.53 -5.35 16.00
N LEU A 67 2.30 -5.55 15.49
CA LEU A 67 1.20 -6.10 16.29
C LEU A 67 1.51 -7.51 16.82
N THR A 68 2.16 -8.35 16.02
CA THR A 68 2.53 -9.71 16.41
C THR A 68 3.62 -9.71 17.46
N LEU A 69 4.66 -8.90 17.29
CA LEU A 69 5.72 -8.72 18.29
C LEU A 69 5.16 -8.22 19.64
N ALA A 70 4.27 -7.23 19.59
CA ALA A 70 3.61 -6.72 20.79
C ALA A 70 2.76 -7.80 21.48
N ALA A 71 2.04 -8.62 20.71
CA ALA A 71 1.29 -9.74 21.24
C ALA A 71 2.21 -10.78 21.90
N GLU A 72 3.37 -11.10 21.30
CA GLU A 72 4.36 -12.01 21.87
C GLU A 72 4.95 -11.51 23.19
N GLU A 73 5.29 -10.22 23.28
CA GLU A 73 5.79 -9.63 24.52
C GLU A 73 4.71 -9.60 25.62
N GLY A 74 3.46 -9.36 25.25
CA GLY A 74 2.32 -9.55 26.16
C GLY A 74 2.17 -11.00 26.64
N ALA A 75 2.26 -11.97 25.72
CA ALA A 75 2.17 -13.38 26.07
C ALA A 75 3.32 -13.78 27.02
N ARG A 76 4.55 -13.36 26.75
CA ARG A 76 5.70 -13.58 27.64
C ARG A 76 5.51 -12.95 29.02
N ALA A 77 4.87 -11.79 29.10
CA ALA A 77 4.56 -11.17 30.39
C ALA A 77 3.60 -11.99 31.25
N ALA A 78 2.69 -12.78 30.64
CA ALA A 78 1.79 -13.67 31.36
C ALA A 78 2.54 -14.73 32.19
N LEU A 79 3.74 -15.14 31.75
CA LEU A 79 4.58 -16.12 32.45
C LEU A 79 5.31 -15.52 33.66
N ARG A 80 5.61 -14.21 33.63
CA ARG A 80 6.40 -13.53 34.67
C ARG A 80 5.66 -13.38 36.00
N TYR A 81 4.33 -13.49 36.00
CA TYR A 81 3.56 -13.46 37.25
C TYR A 81 3.66 -14.83 37.92
N PRO A 82 4.25 -14.95 39.13
CA PRO A 82 4.30 -16.22 39.83
C PRO A 82 2.88 -16.66 40.18
N SER A 83 2.61 -17.94 39.97
CA SER A 83 1.48 -18.61 40.59
C SER A 83 1.78 -18.77 42.09
N GLY A 84 0.78 -18.53 42.93
CA GLY A 84 0.93 -18.73 44.37
C GLY A 84 1.49 -17.54 45.14
N VAL A 85 1.04 -16.31 44.86
CA VAL A 85 1.06 -15.28 45.93
C VAL A 85 0.17 -15.82 47.05
N SER A 86 0.80 -16.38 48.09
CA SER A 86 0.19 -17.06 49.22
C SER A 86 -0.99 -16.25 49.76
N GLY A 87 -2.22 -16.60 49.35
CA GLY A 87 -3.46 -15.94 49.79
C GLY A 87 -4.47 -15.56 48.70
N THR A 88 -4.12 -15.58 47.40
CA THR A 88 -5.08 -15.31 46.31
C THR A 88 -5.29 -16.57 45.45
N GLY A 89 -6.55 -17.01 45.29
CA GLY A 89 -6.87 -18.28 44.61
C GLY A 89 -6.49 -18.30 43.12
N ALA A 90 -6.53 -19.47 42.49
CA ALA A 90 -6.12 -19.68 41.08
C ALA A 90 -6.80 -18.73 40.07
N ALA A 91 -8.05 -18.32 40.33
CA ALA A 91 -8.75 -17.34 39.50
C ALA A 91 -8.13 -15.93 39.56
N ALA A 92 -7.64 -15.52 40.73
CA ALA A 92 -7.01 -14.21 40.91
C ALA A 92 -5.61 -14.15 40.28
N THR A 93 -4.82 -15.22 40.40
CA THR A 93 -3.53 -15.33 39.74
C THR A 93 -3.69 -15.33 38.21
N GLN A 94 -4.68 -16.07 37.69
CA GLN A 94 -5.03 -16.05 36.27
C GLN A 94 -5.44 -14.66 35.78
N ALA A 95 -6.30 -13.95 36.51
CA ALA A 95 -6.69 -12.58 36.17
C ALA A 95 -5.49 -11.62 36.14
N ALA A 96 -4.55 -11.77 37.08
CA ALA A 96 -3.32 -10.98 37.11
C ALA A 96 -2.38 -11.28 35.93
N ARG A 97 -2.27 -12.56 35.52
CA ARG A 97 -1.51 -12.94 34.32
C ARG A 97 -2.09 -12.32 33.05
N VAL A 98 -3.42 -12.34 32.92
CA VAL A 98 -4.14 -11.75 31.78
C VAL A 98 -3.99 -10.23 31.76
N SER A 99 -4.11 -9.56 32.90
CA SER A 99 -3.94 -8.10 32.98
C SER A 99 -2.50 -7.66 32.74
N ALA A 100 -1.51 -8.41 33.22
CA ALA A 100 -0.10 -8.17 32.91
C ALA A 100 0.19 -8.34 31.41
N ALA A 101 -0.39 -9.37 30.78
CA ALA A 101 -0.26 -9.61 29.35
C ALA A 101 -0.85 -8.47 28.51
N SER A 102 -2.05 -8.00 28.85
CA SER A 102 -2.68 -6.89 28.12
C SER A 102 -1.93 -5.56 28.31
N ALA A 103 -1.49 -5.26 29.54
CA ALA A 103 -0.73 -4.06 29.84
C ALA A 103 0.63 -4.03 29.10
N MET A 104 1.35 -5.15 29.08
CA MET A 104 2.63 -5.25 28.37
C MET A 104 2.43 -5.21 26.85
N ALA A 105 1.43 -5.91 26.31
CA ALA A 105 1.14 -5.85 24.88
C ALA A 105 0.89 -4.40 24.45
N LEU A 106 -0.04 -3.69 25.11
CA LEU A 106 -0.38 -2.30 24.78
C LEU A 106 0.77 -1.32 25.05
N GLY A 107 1.58 -1.57 26.09
CA GLY A 107 2.73 -0.72 26.46
C GLY A 107 3.92 -0.82 25.50
N THR A 108 4.03 -1.90 24.73
CA THR A 108 5.08 -2.03 23.69
C THR A 108 4.76 -1.26 22.41
N LEU A 109 3.49 -0.88 22.19
CA LEU A 109 3.11 -0.10 21.01
C LEU A 109 3.25 1.41 21.26
N PRO A 110 3.51 2.19 20.20
CA PRO A 110 3.35 3.63 20.25
C PRO A 110 1.92 4.01 20.64
N THR A 111 1.75 5.12 21.37
CA THR A 111 0.45 5.62 21.83
C THR A 111 -0.54 5.89 20.70
N SER A 112 -0.05 6.25 19.51
CA SER A 112 -0.86 6.43 18.30
C SER A 112 -1.53 5.14 17.81
N ILE A 113 -0.91 3.99 18.06
CA ILE A 113 -1.45 2.68 17.68
C ILE A 113 -2.24 2.09 18.84
N SER A 114 -1.73 2.13 20.07
CA SER A 114 -2.40 1.51 21.22
C SER A 114 -3.75 2.16 21.52
N SER A 115 -3.92 3.46 21.31
CA SER A 115 -5.21 4.16 21.43
C SER A 115 -6.22 3.80 20.35
N ALA A 116 -5.76 3.30 19.20
CA ALA A 116 -6.62 2.85 18.10
C ALA A 116 -7.01 1.37 18.20
N ILE A 117 -6.37 0.60 19.08
CA ILE A 117 -6.70 -0.81 19.28
C ILE A 117 -8.09 -0.94 19.91
N THR A 118 -8.86 -1.92 19.43
CA THR A 118 -10.13 -2.26 20.07
C THR A 118 -9.85 -2.84 21.47
N PRO A 119 -10.35 -2.21 22.56
CA PRO A 119 -9.94 -2.56 23.92
C PRO A 119 -10.49 -3.90 24.43
N THR A 120 -11.30 -4.59 23.63
CA THR A 120 -11.92 -5.86 24.01
C THR A 120 -11.01 -7.04 23.70
N ASN A 121 -10.91 -7.96 24.66
CA ASN A 121 -10.24 -9.25 24.49
C ASN A 121 -8.77 -9.16 24.04
N VAL A 122 -8.06 -8.12 24.50
CA VAL A 122 -6.62 -7.93 24.24
C VAL A 122 -5.80 -9.12 24.74
N ALA A 123 -6.13 -9.61 25.94
CA ALA A 123 -5.59 -10.85 26.48
C ALA A 123 -6.71 -11.63 27.15
N GLN A 124 -6.74 -12.95 26.97
CA GLN A 124 -7.71 -13.84 27.59
C GLN A 124 -7.06 -15.19 27.91
N ALA A 125 -7.51 -15.80 28.99
CA ALA A 125 -7.16 -17.17 29.31
C ALA A 125 -8.12 -18.13 28.60
N VAL A 126 -7.58 -19.03 27.80
CA VAL A 126 -8.30 -19.93 26.89
C VAL A 126 -7.66 -21.32 27.01
N PRO A 127 -8.41 -22.43 26.90
CA PRO A 127 -7.80 -23.76 26.80
C PRO A 127 -6.84 -23.82 25.59
N CYS A 128 -5.66 -24.40 25.78
CA CYS A 128 -4.65 -24.51 24.71
C CYS A 128 -5.13 -25.32 23.50
N ALA A 129 -6.01 -26.30 23.74
CA ALA A 129 -6.71 -27.05 22.71
C ALA A 129 -8.12 -27.42 23.20
N SER A 130 -9.02 -27.73 22.27
CA SER A 130 -10.36 -28.20 22.62
C SER A 130 -10.29 -29.48 23.46
N GLY A 131 -10.73 -29.40 24.72
CA GLY A 131 -10.70 -30.52 25.66
C GLY A 131 -9.40 -30.69 26.46
N SER A 132 -8.42 -29.79 26.34
CA SER A 132 -7.23 -29.80 27.20
C SER A 132 -7.52 -29.17 28.57
N ALA A 133 -6.96 -29.75 29.63
CA ALA A 133 -6.88 -29.10 30.94
C ALA A 133 -5.82 -27.99 30.99
N ASP A 134 -4.92 -27.94 29.98
CA ASP A 134 -3.88 -26.93 29.88
C ASP A 134 -4.46 -25.54 29.59
N LEU A 135 -4.04 -24.58 30.42
CA LEU A 135 -4.46 -23.19 30.34
C LEU A 135 -3.46 -22.38 29.52
N CYS A 136 -3.93 -21.71 28.49
CA CYS A 136 -3.14 -20.79 27.68
C CYS A 136 -3.60 -19.34 27.90
N VAL A 137 -2.68 -18.39 27.80
CA VAL A 137 -3.03 -16.97 27.67
C VAL A 137 -2.85 -16.60 26.22
N GLN A 138 -3.95 -16.24 25.56
CA GLN A 138 -3.98 -15.73 24.19
C GLN A 138 -4.05 -14.21 24.22
N VAL A 139 -3.12 -13.56 23.52
CA VAL A 139 -3.08 -12.12 23.31
C VAL A 139 -3.47 -11.85 21.86
N THR A 140 -4.48 -11.00 21.65
CA THR A 140 -4.99 -10.63 20.33
C THR A 140 -5.12 -9.13 20.23
N LEU A 141 -4.31 -8.51 19.38
CA LEU A 141 -4.41 -7.09 19.06
C LEU A 141 -5.23 -6.93 17.79
N ARG A 142 -6.27 -6.10 17.84
CA ARG A 142 -7.11 -5.76 16.68
C ARG A 142 -7.04 -4.27 16.40
N LEU A 143 -6.48 -3.93 15.25
CA LEU A 143 -6.26 -2.57 14.79
C LEU A 143 -7.18 -2.26 13.58
N PRO A 144 -8.23 -1.45 13.75
CA PRO A 144 -9.03 -0.97 12.62
C PRO A 144 -8.20 -0.05 11.73
N THR A 145 -8.26 -0.27 10.42
CA THR A 145 -7.39 0.42 9.45
C THR A 145 -7.94 1.76 8.97
N ALA A 146 -9.21 2.06 9.25
CA ALA A 146 -9.95 3.20 8.70
C ALA A 146 -9.31 4.59 8.93
N ASN A 147 -8.60 4.77 10.05
CA ASN A 147 -7.99 6.05 10.43
C ASN A 147 -6.45 6.05 10.36
N ILE A 148 -5.84 4.92 10.02
CA ILE A 148 -4.37 4.74 10.07
C ILE A 148 -3.81 4.60 8.65
N LEU A 149 -4.53 3.90 7.77
CA LEU A 149 -4.14 3.75 6.39
C LEU A 149 -4.92 4.76 5.54
N PRO A 150 -4.26 5.47 4.60
CA PRO A 150 -4.97 6.32 3.67
C PRO A 150 -5.92 5.45 2.84
N ALA A 151 -7.18 5.89 2.74
CA ALA A 151 -8.17 5.22 1.92
C ALA A 151 -7.82 5.41 0.45
N VAL A 152 -7.42 4.33 -0.22
CA VAL A 152 -7.10 4.35 -1.65
C VAL A 152 -8.26 3.66 -2.39
N PRO A 153 -8.95 4.37 -3.31
CA PRO A 153 -9.97 3.75 -4.14
C PRO A 153 -9.38 2.54 -4.89
N MET A 154 -10.15 1.46 -5.05
CA MET A 154 -9.76 0.23 -5.78
C MET A 154 -8.63 -0.62 -5.16
N VAL A 155 -8.11 -0.31 -3.98
CA VAL A 155 -7.14 -1.18 -3.28
C VAL A 155 -7.86 -2.02 -2.21
N PRO A 156 -7.91 -3.36 -2.35
CA PRO A 156 -8.53 -4.21 -1.34
C PRO A 156 -7.62 -4.30 -0.10
N VAL A 157 -8.09 -3.72 1.01
CA VAL A 157 -7.45 -3.85 2.32
C VAL A 157 -8.39 -4.50 3.32
N PRO A 158 -7.85 -5.29 4.26
CA PRO A 158 -8.64 -5.74 5.39
C PRO A 158 -9.05 -4.54 6.25
N ALA A 159 -10.32 -4.51 6.67
CA ALA A 159 -10.86 -3.47 7.54
C ALA A 159 -10.19 -3.45 8.93
N THR A 160 -9.58 -4.56 9.33
CA THR A 160 -8.85 -4.73 10.59
C THR A 160 -7.58 -5.54 10.36
N LEU A 161 -6.47 -5.05 10.91
CA LEU A 161 -5.24 -5.84 11.05
C LEU A 161 -5.24 -6.49 12.43
N SER A 162 -4.72 -7.71 12.51
CA SER A 162 -4.59 -8.41 13.78
C SER A 162 -3.23 -9.07 13.94
N GLY A 163 -2.70 -9.00 15.17
CA GLY A 163 -1.54 -9.77 15.60
C GLY A 163 -1.94 -10.62 16.80
N THR A 164 -1.55 -11.89 16.81
CA THR A 164 -1.93 -12.85 17.85
C THR A 164 -0.73 -13.66 18.32
N ALA A 165 -0.64 -13.87 19.62
CA ALA A 165 0.32 -14.78 20.23
C ALA A 165 -0.33 -15.53 21.39
N MET A 166 0.17 -16.72 21.71
CA MET A 166 -0.32 -17.49 22.86
C MET A 166 0.84 -18.13 23.62
N VAL A 167 0.65 -18.30 24.92
CA VAL A 167 1.59 -19.01 25.77
C VAL A 167 0.86 -19.99 26.68
N GLN A 168 1.41 -21.18 26.85
CA GLN A 168 0.91 -22.16 27.80
C GLN A 168 1.39 -21.82 29.21
N LEU A 169 0.47 -21.79 30.16
CA LEU A 169 0.80 -21.70 31.57
C LEU A 169 1.13 -23.10 32.07
N SER A 170 2.21 -23.24 32.81
CA SER A 170 2.51 -24.50 33.49
C SER A 170 1.39 -24.75 34.52
N PRO A 171 0.80 -25.97 34.56
CA PRO A 171 -0.12 -26.31 35.63
C PRO A 171 0.64 -26.23 36.96
N ASP A 172 0.07 -25.50 37.92
CA ASP A 172 0.57 -25.47 39.29
C ASP A 172 0.43 -26.87 39.88
N ILE A 173 1.55 -27.57 40.04
CA ILE A 173 1.64 -28.84 40.78
C ILE A 173 1.60 -28.61 42.28
#